data_AF-A0A938MF34-F1
#
_entry.id   AF-A0A938MF34-F1
#
_cell.length_a   1.000
_cell.length_b   1.000
_cell.length_c   1.000
_cell.angle_alpha   90.00
_cell.angle_beta   90.00
_cell.angle_gamma   90.00
#
_symmetry.space_group_name_H-M   'P 1'
#
loop_
_entity.id
_entity.type
_entity.pdbx_description
1 polymer ?
#
loop_
_entity_poly.entity_id
_entity_poly.type
_entity_poly.pdbx_seq_one_letter_code
_entity_poly.pdbx_strand_id
1 'polypeptide(L)' 'MIANDQQLKVTLERITRFQAQVAHLRKVETNPANYHAAVSGFLAEIDRMQLEVREYLSLHPAELAATA' A
#
# COMPACT_ATOMS: atom_id res chain seq x y z
N MET A 1 3.28 9.70 -4.37
CA MET A 1 2.35 10.06 -5.46
C MET A 1 2.65 9.19 -6.66
N ILE A 2 1.62 8.52 -7.17
CA ILE A 2 1.64 7.72 -8.40
C ILE A 2 1.34 8.65 -9.57
N ALA A 3 2.17 8.60 -10.62
CA ALA A 3 2.07 9.48 -11.79
C ALA A 3 1.75 8.71 -13.09
N ASN A 4 1.81 7.38 -13.07
CA ASN A 4 1.54 6.54 -14.24
C ASN A 4 1.20 5.11 -13.84
N ASP A 5 0.73 4.33 -14.83
CA ASP A 5 0.29 2.96 -14.62
C ASP A 5 1.41 2.00 -14.18
N GLN A 6 2.66 2.28 -14.55
CA GLN A 6 3.79 1.48 -14.08
C GLN A 6 4.01 1.67 -12.58
N GLN A 7 3.91 2.91 -12.08
CA GLN A 7 3.98 3.21 -10.65
C GLN A 7 2.75 2.68 -9.89
N LEU A 8 1.56 2.71 -10.52
CA LEU A 8 0.35 2.09 -9.97
C LEU A 8 0.57 0.59 -9.75
N LYS A 9 1.05 -0.12 -10.78
CA LYS A 9 1.34 -1.55 -10.72
C LYS A 9 2.33 -1.87 -9.60
N VAL A 10 3.45 -1.15 -9.54
CA VAL A 10 4.47 -1.36 -8.49
C VAL A 10 3.89 -1.11 -7.09
N THR A 11 3.05 -0.09 -6.94
CA THR A 11 2.42 0.23 -5.65
C THR A 11 1.46 -0.87 -5.21
N LEU A 12 0.61 -1.36 -6.13
CA LEU A 12 -0.30 -2.48 -5.86
C LEU A 12 0.47 -3.75 -5.46
N GLU A 13 1.54 -4.10 -6.17
CA GLU A 13 2.38 -5.25 -5.83
C GLU A 13 3.06 -5.11 -4.45
N ARG A 14 3.45 -3.89 -4.06
CA ARG A 14 4.00 -3.60 -2.72
C ARG A 14 2.94 -3.78 -1.63
N ILE A 15 1.72 -3.27 -1.86
CA ILE A 15 0.58 -3.47 -0.95
C ILE A 15 0.34 -4.97 -0.72
N THR A 16 0.25 -5.77 -1.79
CA THR A 16 0.03 -7.22 -1.69
C THR A 16 1.12 -7.91 -0.86
N ARG A 17 2.40 -7.54 -1.07
CA ARG A 17 3.52 -8.11 -0.30
C ARG A 17 3.44 -7.75 1.18
N PHE A 18 3.12 -6.52 1.54
CA PHE A 18 2.97 -6.12 2.95
C PHE A 18 1.76 -6.77 3.61
N GLN A 19 0.64 -6.89 2.90
CA GLN A 19 -0.52 -7.63 3.40
C GLN A 19 -0.18 -9.11 3.66
N ALA A 20 0.58 -9.75 2.77
CA ALA A 20 1.05 -11.12 2.98
C ALA A 20 1.95 -11.25 4.21
N GLN A 21 2.84 -10.28 4.45
CA GLN A 21 3.72 -10.27 5.63
C GLN A 21 2.91 -10.10 6.93
N VAL A 22 1.94 -9.19 6.96
CA VAL A 22 1.04 -9.01 8.11
C VAL A 22 0.23 -10.27 8.37
N ALA A 23 -0.33 -10.88 7.31
CA ALA A 23 -1.08 -12.13 7.42
C ALA A 23 -0.23 -13.29 7.93
N HIS A 24 1.06 -13.34 7.56
CA HIS A 24 2.01 -14.31 8.09
C HIS A 24 2.29 -14.05 9.59
N LEU A 25 2.62 -12.82 9.97
CA LEU A 25 2.90 -12.43 11.36
C LEU A 25 1.72 -12.75 12.28
N ARG A 26 0.48 -12.57 11.81
CA ARG A 26 -0.74 -12.93 12.54
C ARG A 26 -0.82 -14.42 12.92
N LYS A 27 -0.13 -15.30 12.20
CA LYS A 27 -0.11 -16.75 12.44
C LYS A 27 1.06 -17.19 13.32
N VAL A 28 2.18 -16.48 13.29
CA VAL A 28 3.45 -16.95 13.87
C VAL A 28 3.88 -16.20 15.12
N GLU A 29 3.50 -14.92 15.27
CA GLU A 29 3.84 -14.16 16.47
C GLU A 29 2.83 -14.49 17.58
N THR A 30 3.36 -14.93 18.73
CA THR A 30 2.56 -15.43 19.86
C THR A 30 2.37 -14.37 20.93
N ASN A 31 3.25 -13.38 20.98
CA ASN A 31 3.18 -12.27 21.91
C ASN A 31 2.42 -11.08 21.28
N PRO A 32 1.28 -10.64 21.86
CA PRO A 32 0.49 -9.56 21.30
C PRO A 32 1.25 -8.23 21.16
N ALA A 33 2.09 -7.87 22.14
CA ALA A 33 2.85 -6.62 22.10
C ALA A 33 3.89 -6.65 20.96
N ASN A 34 4.58 -7.77 20.79
CA ASN A 34 5.52 -7.96 19.68
C ASN A 34 4.80 -7.93 18.34
N TYR A 35 3.62 -8.56 18.24
CA TYR A 35 2.80 -8.53 17.03
C TYR A 35 2.45 -7.09 16.65
N HIS A 36 1.90 -6.32 17.58
CA HIS A 36 1.53 -4.92 17.34
C HIS A 36 2.73 -4.07 16.94
N ALA A 37 3.87 -4.23 17.62
CA ALA A 37 5.10 -3.54 17.26
C ALA A 37 5.54 -3.90 15.83
N ALA A 38 5.56 -5.20 15.48
CA ALA A 38 6.02 -5.69 14.19
C ALA A 38 5.12 -5.28 13.01
N VAL A 39 3.79 -5.26 13.20
CA VAL A 39 2.85 -4.96 12.09
C VAL A 39 2.56 -3.47 11.91
N SER A 40 2.80 -2.64 12.92
CA SER A 40 2.43 -1.21 12.92
C SER A 40 2.96 -0.46 11.69
N GLY A 41 4.24 -0.63 11.37
CA GLY A 41 4.87 0.01 10.21
C GLY A 41 4.30 -0.48 8.87
N PHE A 42 4.01 -1.77 8.75
CA PHE A 42 3.38 -2.31 7.53
C PHE A 42 1.98 -1.75 7.32
N LEU A 43 1.17 -1.68 8.38
CA LEU A 43 -0.19 -1.15 8.30
C LEU A 43 -0.20 0.33 7.92
N ALA A 44 0.63 1.15 8.56
CA ALA A 44 0.74 2.57 8.24
C ALA A 44 1.17 2.81 6.78
N GLU A 45 2.12 2.01 6.27
CA GLU A 45 2.59 2.12 4.90
C GLU A 45 1.56 1.60 3.88
N ILE A 46 0.78 0.56 4.22
CA ILE A 46 -0.36 0.12 3.41
C ILE A 46 -1.39 1.24 3.30
N ASP A 47 -1.77 1.88 4.41
CA ASP A 47 -2.77 2.96 4.43
C ASP A 47 -2.31 4.14 3.56
N ARG A 48 -1.04 4.54 3.69
CA ARG A 48 -0.44 5.59 2.87
C ARG A 48 -0.47 5.23 1.37
N MET A 49 -0.10 4.01 1.00
CA MET A 49 -0.10 3.57 -0.40
C MET A 49 -1.52 3.41 -0.97
N GLN A 50 -2.47 2.93 -0.17
CA GLN A 50 -3.89 2.85 -0.53
C GLN A 50 -4.46 4.24 -0.84
N LEU A 51 -4.09 5.26 -0.05
CA LEU A 51 -4.44 6.64 -0.31
C LEU A 51 -3.92 7.10 -1.68
N GLU A 52 -2.65 6.87 -1.99
CA GLU A 52 -2.08 7.24 -3.29
C GLU A 52 -2.73 6.51 -4.48
N VAL A 53 -3.05 5.22 -4.31
CA VAL A 53 -3.77 4.44 -5.33
C VAL A 53 -5.15 5.02 -5.58
N ARG A 54 -5.88 5.36 -4.52
CA ARG A 54 -7.21 5.97 -4.62
C ARG A 54 -7.14 7.33 -5.33
N GLU A 55 -6.17 8.17 -4.95
CA GLU A 55 -5.96 9.48 -5.57
C GLU A 55 -5.68 9.35 -7.07
N TYR A 56 -4.76 8.46 -7.46
CA TYR A 56 -4.44 8.23 -8.87
C TYR A 56 -5.65 7.71 -9.66
N LEU A 57 -6.35 6.70 -9.15
CA LEU A 57 -7.50 6.10 -9.82
C LEU A 57 -8.76 6.99 -9.83
N SER A 58 -8.77 8.06 -9.03
CA SER A 58 -9.86 9.05 -9.06
C SER A 58 -9.75 10.02 -10.24
N LEU A 59 -8.59 10.09 -10.90
CA LEU A 59 -8.35 10.97 -12.04
C LEU A 59 -8.51 10.19 -13.36
N HIS A 60 -9.20 10.78 -14.31
CA HIS A 60 -9.27 10.20 -15.66
C HIS A 60 -7.93 10.43 -16.39
N PRO A 61 -7.43 9.48 -17.22
CA PRO A 61 -6.16 9.65 -17.94
C PRO A 61 -6.06 10.94 -18.78
N ALA A 62 -7.17 11.44 -19.30
CA ALA A 62 -7.21 12.71 -20.03
C ALA A 62 -6.91 13.94 -19.16
N GLU A 63 -7.23 13.90 -17.86
CA GLU A 63 -6.96 14.98 -16.90
C GLU A 63 -5.48 14.96 -16.48
N LEU A 64 -4.89 13.77 -16.39
CA LEU A 64 -3.46 13.59 -16.16
C LEU A 64 -2.61 14.10 -17.34
N ALA A 65 -3.08 13.92 -18.57
CA ALA A 65 -2.40 14.42 -19.77
C ALA A 65 -2.44 15.96 -19.90
N ALA A 66 -3.44 16.62 -19.30
CA ALA A 66 -3.59 18.07 -19.33
C ALA A 66 -2.74 18.79 -18.26
N THR A 67 -2.19 18.04 -17.30
CA THR A 67 -1.40 18.56 -16.17
C THR A 67 0.09 18.24 -16.27
N ALA A 68 0.51 17.48 -17.28
CA ALA A 68 1.90 17.15 -17.61
C ALA A 68 2.51 18.16 -18.59
#